data_AF-A0A955X462-F1
#
_entry.id   AF-A0A955X462-F1
#
_cell.length_a   1.000
_cell.length_b   1.000
_cell.length_c   1.000
_cell.angle_alpha   90.00
_cell.angle_beta   90.00
_cell.angle_gamma   90.00
#
_symmetry.space_group_name_H-M   'P 1'
#
loop_
_entity.id
_entity.type
_entity.pdbx_description
1 polymer ?
#
loop_
_entity_poly.entity_id
_entity_poly.type
_entity_poly.pdbx_seq_one_letter_code
_entity_poly.pdbx_strand_id
1 'polypeptide(L)'
;MRRLALALALTTLTACAPTGALITRAAFDLDCPKDRLQLHDLGPSTKGVKGCGRKATYVWSCGTNQSCAWVMNSDIDATKTEQ
;
A
#
# COMPACT_ATOMS: atom_id res chain seq x y z
N MET A 1 53.07 -7.96 -9.61
CA MET A 1 52.64 -7.76 -8.21
C MET A 1 51.30 -7.01 -8.21
N ARG A 2 50.29 -7.65 -7.61
CA ARG A 2 48.91 -7.25 -7.24
C ARG A 2 48.29 -5.98 -7.85
N ARG A 3 47.28 -6.20 -8.70
CA ARG A 3 46.27 -5.20 -9.11
C ARG A 3 45.39 -4.85 -7.90
N LEU A 4 45.46 -3.61 -7.42
CA LEU A 4 44.53 -3.06 -6.43
C LEU A 4 43.24 -2.68 -7.15
N ALA A 5 42.28 -3.60 -7.21
CA ALA A 5 40.91 -3.30 -7.60
C ALA A 5 40.15 -2.83 -6.36
N LEU A 6 39.97 -1.51 -6.21
CA LEU A 6 39.03 -0.95 -5.24
C LEU A 6 37.61 -1.14 -5.79
N ALA A 7 36.94 -2.22 -5.38
CA ALA A 7 35.52 -2.41 -5.64
C ALA A 7 34.72 -1.51 -4.70
N LEU A 8 34.18 -0.40 -5.20
CA LEU A 8 33.17 0.39 -4.49
C LEU A 8 31.91 -0.46 -4.36
N ALA A 9 31.61 -0.91 -3.14
CA ALA A 9 30.37 -1.60 -2.82
C ALA A 9 29.18 -0.62 -2.95
N LEU A 10 28.38 -0.77 -4.01
CA LEU A 10 27.07 -0.12 -4.11
C LEU A 10 26.10 -0.84 -3.16
N THR A 11 25.93 -0.31 -1.95
CA THR A 11 24.87 -0.75 -1.05
C THR A 11 23.55 -0.14 -1.51
N THR A 12 22.79 -0.87 -2.32
CA THR A 12 21.41 -0.50 -2.65
C THR A 12 20.53 -0.75 -1.43
N LEU A 13 20.23 0.30 -0.68
CA LEU A 13 19.17 0.29 0.34
C LEU A 13 17.83 0.10 -0.37
N THR A 14 17.41 -1.14 -0.55
CA THR A 14 16.04 -1.47 -0.96
C THR A 14 15.11 -1.21 0.23
N ALA A 15 14.71 0.05 0.39
CA ALA A 15 13.62 0.40 1.28
C ALA A 15 12.32 -0.16 0.69
N CYS A 16 11.85 -1.29 1.22
CA CYS A 16 10.53 -1.80 0.90
C CYS A 16 9.51 -0.84 1.50
N ALA A 17 8.94 0.04 0.68
CA ALA A 17 7.94 0.99 1.16
C ALA A 17 6.65 0.24 1.54
N PRO A 18 5.99 0.59 2.68
CA PRO A 18 4.74 -0.04 3.12
C PRO A 18 3.56 0.13 2.13
N THR A 19 3.77 0.86 1.04
CA THR A 19 2.83 1.00 -0.09
C THR A 19 2.66 -0.30 -0.90
N GLY A 20 3.65 -1.19 -0.93
CA GLY A 20 3.52 -2.47 -1.67
C GLY A 20 2.41 -3.38 -1.10
N ALA A 21 2.28 -3.41 0.22
CA ALA A 21 1.21 -4.12 0.90
C ALA A 21 -0.17 -3.50 0.61
N LEU A 22 -0.26 -2.16 0.58
CA LEU A 22 -1.49 -1.44 0.25
C LEU A 22 -1.98 -1.75 -1.17
N ILE A 23 -1.10 -1.69 -2.17
CA ILE A 23 -1.46 -1.97 -3.57
C ILE A 23 -2.00 -3.38 -3.74
N THR A 24 -1.40 -4.37 -3.06
CA THR A 24 -1.87 -5.76 -3.13
C THR A 24 -3.26 -5.92 -2.51
N ARG A 25 -3.49 -5.33 -1.34
CA ARG A 25 -4.80 -5.34 -0.68
C ARG A 25 -5.85 -4.63 -1.55
N ALA A 26 -5.54 -3.44 -2.03
CA ALA A 26 -6.47 -2.64 -2.82
C ALA A 26 -6.81 -3.27 -4.18
N ALA A 27 -5.88 -4.01 -4.78
CA ALA A 27 -6.16 -4.75 -6.02
C ALA A 27 -7.24 -5.80 -5.82
N PHE A 28 -7.19 -6.52 -4.70
CA PHE A 28 -8.22 -7.49 -4.32
C PHE A 28 -9.54 -6.79 -3.96
N ASP A 29 -9.51 -5.84 -3.03
CA ASP A 29 -10.72 -5.18 -2.52
C ASP A 29 -11.47 -4.41 -3.63
N LEU A 30 -10.73 -3.81 -4.58
CA LEU A 30 -11.30 -3.04 -5.70
C LEU A 30 -11.55 -3.89 -6.95
N ASP A 31 -11.20 -5.17 -6.98
CA ASP A 31 -11.22 -6.03 -8.18
C ASP A 31 -10.58 -5.31 -9.39
N CYS A 32 -9.35 -4.83 -9.17
CA CYS A 32 -8.66 -3.96 -10.12
C CYS A 32 -7.17 -4.32 -10.23
N PRO A 33 -6.63 -4.49 -11.45
CA PRO A 33 -5.22 -4.76 -11.66
C PRO A 33 -4.32 -3.70 -11.01
N LYS A 34 -3.21 -4.15 -10.41
CA LYS A 34 -2.28 -3.29 -9.62
C LYS A 34 -1.77 -2.09 -10.40
N ASP A 35 -1.51 -2.26 -11.69
CA ASP A 35 -1.02 -1.25 -12.63
C ASP A 35 -2.07 -0.19 -12.99
N ARG A 36 -3.35 -0.43 -12.70
CA ARG A 36 -4.45 0.52 -12.87
C ARG A 36 -4.90 1.20 -11.58
N LEU A 37 -4.20 0.95 -10.48
CA LEU A 37 -4.43 1.60 -9.19
C LEU A 37 -3.61 2.88 -9.06
N GLN A 38 -4.22 3.90 -8.48
CA GLN A 38 -3.60 5.18 -8.18
C GLN A 38 -3.74 5.45 -6.67
N LEU A 39 -2.62 5.70 -6.00
CA LEU A 39 -2.62 6.12 -4.59
C LEU A 39 -2.76 7.64 -4.50
N HIS A 40 -3.47 8.08 -3.47
CA HIS A 40 -3.54 9.46 -3.05
C HIS A 40 -3.18 9.55 -1.58
N ASP A 41 -2.25 10.43 -1.23
CA ASP A 41 -1.96 10.76 0.15
C ASP A 41 -3.11 11.58 0.74
N LEU A 42 -3.73 11.05 1.80
CA LEU A 42 -4.80 11.72 2.54
C LEU A 42 -4.39 12.07 3.98
N GLY A 43 -3.22 11.60 4.42
CA GLY A 43 -2.66 11.88 5.74
C GLY A 43 -1.48 10.96 6.06
N PRO A 44 -0.84 11.14 7.23
CA PRO A 44 0.33 10.36 7.64
C PRO A 44 0.09 8.84 7.63
N SER A 45 -1.09 8.42 8.10
CA SER A 45 -1.50 7.01 8.18
C SER A 45 -2.70 6.70 7.31
N THR A 46 -3.01 7.55 6.32
CA THR A 46 -4.23 7.42 5.50
C THR A 46 -3.92 7.58 4.03
N LYS A 47 -4.39 6.63 3.22
CA LYS A 47 -4.20 6.60 1.78
C LYS A 47 -5.54 6.37 1.08
N GLY A 48 -5.85 7.18 0.09
CA GLY A 48 -6.91 6.87 -0.87
C GLY A 48 -6.35 6.00 -1.98
N VAL A 49 -7.13 5.05 -2.49
CA VAL A 49 -6.81 4.29 -3.70
C VAL A 49 -7.97 4.38 -4.66
N LYS A 50 -7.69 4.69 -5.93
CA LYS A 50 -8.67 4.73 -7.02
C LYS A 50 -8.23 3.84 -8.16
N GLY A 51 -9.18 3.21 -8.84
CA GLY A 51 -8.92 2.39 -10.02
C GLY A 51 -10.17 1.67 -10.48
N CYS A 52 -10.27 1.37 -11.78
CA CYS A 52 -11.38 0.61 -12.36
C CYS A 52 -12.78 1.16 -12.01
N GLY A 53 -12.92 2.49 -11.90
CA GLY A 53 -14.18 3.15 -11.54
C GLY A 53 -14.55 3.10 -10.06
N ARG A 54 -13.70 2.51 -9.21
CA ARG A 54 -13.93 2.35 -7.76
C ARG A 54 -12.90 3.16 -6.97
N LYS A 55 -13.22 3.44 -5.71
CA LYS A 55 -12.31 4.11 -4.76
C LYS A 55 -12.53 3.59 -3.35
N ALA A 56 -11.46 3.56 -2.56
CA ALA A 56 -11.50 3.26 -1.13
C ALA A 56 -10.45 4.08 -0.38
N THR A 57 -10.67 4.28 0.91
CA THR A 57 -9.69 4.88 1.83
C THR A 57 -9.15 3.79 2.75
N TYR A 58 -7.85 3.79 3.01
CA TYR A 58 -7.18 2.83 3.88
C TYR A 58 -6.44 3.56 4.99
N VAL A 59 -6.44 2.97 6.18
CA VAL A 59 -5.69 3.44 7.35
C VAL A 59 -4.64 2.41 7.75
N TRP A 60 -3.43 2.87 8.03
CA TRP A 60 -2.38 2.05 8.60
C TRP A 60 -2.66 1.84 10.09
N SER A 61 -2.94 0.60 10.50
CA SER A 61 -3.29 0.23 11.86
C SER A 61 -2.36 -0.87 12.39
N CYS A 62 -1.92 -0.74 13.63
CA CYS A 62 -1.05 -1.70 14.31
C CYS A 62 -1.77 -2.35 15.49
N GLY A 63 -1.78 -3.68 15.51
CA GLY A 63 -2.32 -4.47 16.60
C GLY A 63 -1.37 -4.60 17.79
N THR A 64 -1.82 -5.30 18.84
CA THR A 64 -1.08 -5.51 20.10
C THR A 64 0.24 -6.27 19.91
N ASN A 65 0.35 -7.12 18.89
CA ASN A 65 1.55 -7.90 18.59
C ASN A 65 2.54 -7.18 17.67
N GLN A 66 2.49 -5.84 17.59
CA GLN A 66 3.30 -5.02 16.66
C GLN A 66 3.07 -5.34 15.18
N SER A 67 2.06 -6.14 14.84
CA SER A 67 1.65 -6.42 13.46
C SER A 67 0.85 -5.25 12.92
N CYS A 68 1.33 -4.62 11.86
CA CYS A 68 0.65 -3.50 11.21
C CYS A 68 0.11 -3.91 9.84
N ALA A 69 -1.06 -3.39 9.48
CA ALA A 69 -1.71 -3.64 8.20
C ALA A 69 -2.49 -2.41 7.72
N TRP A 70 -2.72 -2.34 6.40
CA TRP A 70 -3.67 -1.42 5.81
C TRP A 70 -5.08 -1.98 5.96
N VAL A 71 -5.96 -1.22 6.60
CA VAL A 71 -7.37 -1.57 6.82
C VAL A 71 -8.23 -0.59 6.05
N MET A 72 -9.24 -1.08 5.33
CA MET A 72 -10.20 -0.19 4.65
C MET A 72 -10.98 0.61 5.70
N ASN A 73 -11.03 1.92 5.55
CA ASN A 73 -11.67 2.87 6.46
C ASN A 73 -13.19 3.00 6.21
N SER A 74 -13.83 1.94 5.71
CA SER A 74 -15.26 1.88 5.47
C SER A 74 -15.73 0.43 5.57
N ASP A 75 -16.88 0.23 6.21
CA ASP A 75 -17.64 -1.00 6.07
C ASP A 75 -18.16 -1.09 4.63
N ILE A 76 -17.96 -2.23 3.96
CA ILE A 76 -18.71 -2.53 2.73
C ILE A 76 -20.11 -2.91 3.19
N ASP A 77 -20.92 -1.90 3.49
CA ASP A 77 -22.32 -2.09 3.83
C ASP A 77 -23.06 -2.40 2.52
N ALA A 78 -23.29 -3.69 2.24
CA ALA A 78 -23.99 -4.15 1.04
C ALA A 78 -25.49 -3.77 1.04
N THR A 79 -25.94 -3.00 2.02
CA THR A 79 -27.34 -2.61 2.20
C THR A 79 -27.42 -1.21 2.81
N LYS A 80 -27.31 -0.19 1.95
CA LYS A 80 -28.01 1.08 2.19
C LYS A 80 -28.68 1.56 0.92
N THR A 81 -29.67 0.78 0.47
CA THR A 81 -30.86 1.36 -0.14
C THR A 81 -31.83 1.60 1.02
N GLU A 82 -32.47 2.77 1.05
CA GLU A 82 -33.50 3.21 1.99
C GLU A 82 -33.01 3.83 3.31
N GLN A 83 -32.71 5.14 3.25
CA GLN A 83 -33.36 6.15 4.09
C GLN A 83 -33.58 7.42 3.27
#